data_AF-A0A660Y9Q3-F1
#
_entry.id   AF-A0A660Y9Q3-F1
#
_cell.length_a   1.000
_cell.length_b   1.000
_cell.length_c   1.000
_cell.angle_alpha   90.00
_cell.angle_beta   90.00
_cell.angle_gamma   90.00
#
_symmetry.space_group_name_H-M   'P 1'
#
loop_
_entity.id
_entity.type
_entity.pdbx_description
1 polymer ?
#
loop_
_entity_poly.entity_id
_entity_poly.type
_entity_poly.pdbx_seq_one_letter_code
_entity_poly.pdbx_strand_id
1 'polypeptide(L)'
;DLQLDGAQCFFWIHGNGGRWHYTSHPLTISEGDWSAAPLCFSLENDEALWHHSWPRDPNTSRPLDSILGQALSYGFSFTGFSSEVSGRLCMSEFEIRTA
;
A
#
# COMPACT_ATOMS: atom_id res chain seq x y z
N ASP A 1 -16.13 -7.85 -13.33
CA ASP A 1 -14.71 -8.11 -13.07
C ASP A 1 -14.00 -6.80 -12.81
N LEU A 2 -12.98 -6.79 -11.94
CA LEU A 2 -12.17 -5.59 -11.71
C LEU A 2 -11.40 -5.26 -12.99
N GLN A 3 -11.40 -4.00 -13.42
CA GLN A 3 -10.63 -3.52 -14.57
C GLN A 3 -9.75 -2.37 -14.09
N LEU A 4 -8.44 -2.62 -13.94
CA LEU A 4 -7.51 -1.61 -13.42
C LEU A 4 -6.87 -0.76 -14.51
N ASP A 5 -7.01 -1.14 -15.78
CA ASP A 5 -6.48 -0.41 -16.93
C ASP A 5 -4.99 -0.05 -16.76
N GLY A 6 -4.20 -1.08 -16.43
CA GLY A 6 -2.75 -0.96 -16.23
C GLY A 6 -2.32 -0.34 -14.91
N ALA A 7 -3.25 0.06 -14.03
CA ALA A 7 -2.89 0.64 -12.75
C ALA A 7 -2.20 -0.38 -11.83
N GLN A 8 -1.17 0.11 -11.15
CA GLN A 8 -0.40 -0.64 -10.19
C GLN A 8 -0.97 -0.44 -8.79
N CYS A 9 -0.98 -1.51 -7.99
CA CYS A 9 -1.39 -1.49 -6.59
C CYS A 9 -0.16 -1.37 -5.69
N PHE A 10 -0.20 -0.50 -4.68
CA PHE A 10 0.85 -0.34 -3.69
C PHE A 10 0.25 -0.35 -2.29
N PHE A 11 1.01 -0.83 -1.31
CA PHE A 11 0.62 -0.75 0.09
C PHE A 11 1.00 0.61 0.68
N TRP A 12 0.18 1.15 1.57
CA TRP A 12 0.53 2.34 2.33
C TRP A 12 0.22 2.21 3.81
N ILE A 13 0.97 2.96 4.59
CA ILE A 13 0.85 3.06 6.04
C ILE A 13 0.76 4.53 6.41
N HIS A 14 -0.14 4.84 7.33
CA HIS A 14 -0.31 6.17 7.86
C HIS A 14 -0.22 6.13 9.38
N GLY A 15 0.54 7.08 9.92
CA GLY A 15 0.72 7.26 11.35
C GLY A 15 0.95 8.73 11.69
N ASN A 16 1.30 8.98 12.95
CA ASN A 16 1.60 10.34 13.40
C ASN A 16 2.93 10.81 12.79
N GLY A 17 2.87 11.62 11.73
CA GLY A 17 4.05 12.07 10.97
C GLY A 17 3.86 11.98 9.45
N GLY A 18 2.82 11.27 9.01
CA GLY A 18 2.40 11.27 7.60
C GLY A 18 2.09 9.88 7.05
N ARG A 19 1.99 9.82 5.72
CA ARG A 19 1.69 8.60 4.97
C ARG A 19 2.87 8.17 4.10
N TRP A 20 3.30 6.93 4.29
CA TRP A 20 4.35 6.26 3.52
C TRP A 20 3.73 5.20 2.61
N HIS A 21 4.17 5.16 1.36
CA HIS A 21 3.80 4.11 0.39
C HIS A 21 4.98 3.19 0.18
N TYR A 22 4.77 1.88 0.22
CA TYR A 22 5.81 0.91 -0.14
C TYR A 22 5.87 0.83 -1.66
N THR A 23 6.86 1.50 -2.26
CA THR A 23 6.95 1.72 -3.71
C THR A 23 7.99 0.85 -4.40
N SER A 24 8.77 0.06 -3.65
CA SER A 24 9.80 -0.81 -4.22
C SER A 24 9.24 -1.77 -5.26
N HIS A 25 8.06 -2.36 -4.97
CA HIS A 25 7.40 -3.31 -5.85
C HIS A 25 5.87 -3.17 -5.78
N PRO A 26 5.19 -3.03 -6.93
CA PRO A 26 3.74 -3.14 -6.98
C PRO A 26 3.25 -4.50 -6.48
N LEU A 27 2.14 -4.48 -5.76
CA LEU A 27 1.40 -5.67 -5.35
C LEU A 27 0.69 -6.28 -6.56
N THR A 28 0.86 -7.59 -6.75
CA THR A 28 0.14 -8.34 -7.78
C THR A 28 -1.31 -8.53 -7.37
N ILE A 29 -2.24 -7.92 -8.11
CA ILE A 29 -3.68 -8.10 -7.96
C ILE A 29 -4.19 -8.98 -9.10
N SER A 30 -5.02 -9.97 -8.78
CA SER A 30 -5.70 -10.78 -9.80
C SER A 30 -6.87 -9.99 -10.36
N GLU A 31 -6.75 -9.52 -11.61
CA GLU A 31 -7.84 -8.83 -12.29
C GLU A 31 -8.89 -9.83 -12.76
N GLY A 32 -10.14 -9.56 -12.39
CA GLY A 32 -11.31 -10.34 -12.79
C GLY A 32 -11.54 -11.67 -12.08
N ASP A 33 -10.57 -12.18 -11.33
CA ASP A 33 -10.68 -13.46 -10.62
C ASP A 33 -10.23 -13.36 -9.15
N TRP A 34 -10.72 -14.28 -8.32
CA TRP A 34 -10.16 -14.50 -6.98
C TRP A 34 -8.82 -15.25 -7.09
N SER A 35 -7.80 -14.77 -6.38
CA SER A 35 -6.52 -15.48 -6.32
C SER A 35 -6.68 -16.84 -5.63
N ALA A 36 -5.98 -17.86 -6.13
CA ALA A 36 -6.01 -19.21 -5.55
C ALA A 36 -5.30 -19.29 -4.17
N ALA A 37 -4.44 -18.31 -3.87
CA ALA A 37 -3.73 -18.17 -2.60
C ALA A 37 -3.68 -16.69 -2.17
N PRO A 38 -3.49 -16.40 -0.87
CA PRO A 38 -3.27 -15.04 -0.39
C PRO A 38 -2.01 -14.40 -1.01
N LEU A 39 -2.06 -13.10 -1.27
CA LEU A 39 -0.87 -12.31 -1.58
C LEU A 39 -0.10 -12.05 -0.29
N CYS A 40 1.15 -12.53 -0.23
CA CYS A 40 2.03 -12.34 0.92
C CYS A 40 3.26 -11.51 0.50
N PHE A 41 3.63 -10.53 1.32
CA PHE A 41 4.83 -9.72 1.14
C PHE A 41 5.33 -9.21 2.49
N SER A 42 6.62 -8.86 2.55
CA SER A 42 7.27 -8.31 3.74
C SER A 42 7.43 -6.81 3.60
N LEU A 43 7.16 -6.10 4.70
CA LEU A 43 7.37 -4.67 4.81
C LEU A 43 8.74 -4.43 5.44
N GLU A 44 9.70 -4.03 4.61
CA GLU A 44 11.06 -3.76 5.07
C GLU A 44 11.16 -2.35 5.64
N ASN A 45 11.76 -2.21 6.83
CA ASN A 45 12.04 -0.92 7.45
C ASN A 45 13.29 -0.28 6.83
N ASP A 46 13.22 0.01 5.53
CA ASP A 46 14.24 0.70 4.76
C ASP A 46 13.56 1.80 3.95
N GLU A 47 13.76 3.07 4.35
CA GLU A 47 13.11 4.22 3.71
C GLU A 47 13.38 4.33 2.19
N ALA A 48 14.46 3.74 1.67
CA ALA A 48 14.72 3.73 0.22
C ALA A 48 13.68 2.93 -0.57
N LEU A 49 12.97 2.00 0.09
CA LEU A 49 11.91 1.19 -0.50
C LEU A 49 10.53 1.87 -0.41
N TRP A 50 10.46 3.04 0.24
CA TRP A 50 9.22 3.75 0.49
C TRP A 50 9.23 5.16 -0.08
N HIS A 51 8.03 5.67 -0.34
CA HIS A 51 7.80 7.05 -0.72
C HIS A 51 6.96 7.76 0.35
N HIS A 52 7.52 8.82 0.96
CA HIS A 52 6.81 9.65 1.93
C HIS A 52 5.88 10.65 1.21
N SER A 53 4.69 10.15 0.86
CA SER A 53 3.72 10.90 0.05
C SER A 53 3.07 12.10 0.73
N TRP A 54 3.04 12.13 2.07
CA TRP A 54 2.33 13.19 2.78
C TRP A 54 2.97 13.47 4.14
N PRO A 55 4.10 14.21 4.17
CA PRO A 55 4.63 14.76 5.42
C PRO A 55 3.62 15.78 5.97
N ARG A 56 3.13 15.54 7.19
CA ARG A 56 2.16 16.45 7.83
C ARG A 56 2.75 17.86 8.02
N ASP A 57 4.04 17.93 8.32
CA ASP A 57 4.88 19.12 8.25
C ASP A 57 6.32 18.65 7.91
N PRO A 58 6.97 19.22 6.88
CA PRO A 58 8.33 18.84 6.48
C PRO A 58 9.36 18.91 7.61
N ASN A 59 9.14 19.78 8.60
CA ASN A 59 10.02 19.92 9.76
C ASN A 59 9.73 18.93 10.89
N THR A 60 8.63 18.18 10.81
CA THR A 60 8.22 17.17 11.81
C THR A 60 7.99 15.80 11.19
N SER A 61 8.52 15.58 9.98
CA SER A 61 8.54 14.26 9.35
C SER A 61 9.14 13.25 10.33
N ARG A 62 8.39 12.18 10.59
CA ARG A 62 8.86 11.08 11.43
C ARG A 62 9.47 9.99 10.55
N PRO A 63 10.56 9.37 11.02
CA PRO A 63 11.17 8.26 10.29
C PRO A 63 10.17 7.11 10.14
N LEU A 64 10.35 6.31 9.09
CA LEU A 64 9.49 5.17 8.77
C LEU A 64 9.31 4.24 9.97
N ASP A 65 10.39 3.95 10.70
CA ASP A 65 10.37 3.11 11.91
C ASP A 65 9.31 3.53 12.93
N SER A 66 9.18 4.84 13.17
CA SER A 66 8.17 5.39 14.09
C SER A 66 6.75 5.19 13.56
N ILE A 67 6.56 5.26 12.25
CA ILE A 67 5.26 5.05 11.61
C ILE A 67 4.88 3.57 11.62
N LEU A 68 5.82 2.67 11.37
CA LEU A 68 5.61 1.21 11.43
C LEU A 68 5.23 0.76 12.84
N GLY A 69 5.90 1.28 13.88
CA GLY A 69 5.63 0.93 15.27
C GLY A 69 4.33 1.54 15.85
N GLN A 70 3.77 2.58 15.23
CA GLN A 70 2.58 3.30 15.71
C GLN A 70 1.60 3.61 14.58
N ALA A 71 1.41 2.63 13.69
CA ALA A 71 0.51 2.76 12.56
C ALA A 71 -0.92 3.02 13.04
N LEU A 72 -1.54 4.08 12.51
CA LEU A 72 -2.92 4.43 12.78
C LEU A 72 -3.87 3.80 11.75
N SER A 73 -3.41 3.67 10.51
CA SER A 73 -4.17 3.01 9.45
C SER A 73 -3.26 2.47 8.35
N TYR A 74 -3.81 1.51 7.61
CA TYR A 74 -3.21 0.87 6.45
C TYR A 74 -4.15 1.00 5.26
N GLY A 75 -3.61 0.82 4.06
CA GLY A 75 -4.45 0.57 2.91
C GLY A 75 -3.67 0.34 1.63
N PHE A 76 -4.42 0.37 0.54
CA PHE A 76 -3.93 0.13 -0.80
C PHE A 76 -4.15 1.38 -1.65
N SER A 77 -3.15 1.71 -2.46
CA SER A 77 -3.21 2.79 -3.45
C SER A 77 -3.11 2.18 -4.83
N PHE A 78 -4.03 2.54 -5.70
CA PHE A 78 -3.97 2.19 -7.12
C PHE A 78 -3.52 3.44 -7.88
N THR A 79 -2.48 3.31 -8.71
CA THR A 79 -1.85 4.44 -9.38
C THR A 79 -1.51 4.11 -10.83
N GLY A 80 -1.56 5.13 -11.71
CA GLY A 80 -1.16 4.97 -13.12
C GLY A 80 -2.27 4.51 -14.07
N PHE A 81 -3.53 4.77 -13.74
CA PHE A 81 -4.68 4.43 -14.60
C PHE A 81 -4.56 5.07 -16.00
N SER A 82 -4.81 4.29 -17.05
CA SER A 82 -4.98 4.83 -18.41
C SER A 82 -6.43 5.21 -18.75
N SER A 83 -7.40 4.80 -17.92
CA SER A 83 -8.84 5.07 -18.08
C SER A 83 -9.58 4.99 -16.75
N GLU A 84 -10.90 5.27 -16.76
CA GLU A 84 -11.74 5.19 -15.57
C GLU A 84 -11.91 3.74 -15.10
N VAL A 85 -11.61 3.50 -13.82
CA VAL A 85 -11.72 2.18 -13.20
C VAL A 85 -13.17 1.72 -13.13
N SER A 86 -13.39 0.43 -13.41
CA SER A 86 -14.70 -0.19 -13.24
C SER A 86 -14.60 -1.56 -12.55
N GLY A 87 -15.74 -2.05 -12.07
CA GLY A 87 -15.84 -3.36 -11.43
C GLY A 87 -15.83 -3.32 -9.91
N ARG A 88 -15.29 -4.36 -9.28
CA ARG A 88 -15.32 -4.55 -7.82
C ARG A 88 -13.99 -5.11 -7.34
N LEU A 89 -13.42 -4.46 -6.33
CA LEU A 89 -12.33 -5.02 -5.53
C LEU A 89 -12.95 -5.70 -4.31
N CYS A 90 -12.69 -7.00 -4.13
CA CYS A 90 -13.14 -7.77 -2.99
C CYS A 90 -11.93 -8.31 -2.23
N MET A 91 -12.04 -8.37 -0.91
CA MET A 91 -11.01 -8.91 -0.03
C MET A 91 -11.69 -9.83 0.97
N SER A 92 -11.28 -11.10 1.02
CA SER A 92 -11.85 -12.08 1.95
C SER A 92 -11.22 -11.95 3.32
N GLU A 93 -9.90 -11.80 3.36
CA GLU A 93 -9.12 -11.74 4.60
C GLU A 93 -7.97 -10.75 4.42
N PHE A 94 -7.63 -10.08 5.51
CA PHE A 94 -6.49 -9.19 5.60
C PHE A 94 -5.81 -9.42 6.94
N GLU A 95 -4.51 -9.67 6.91
CA GLU A 95 -3.72 -9.95 8.09
C GLU A 95 -2.42 -9.16 8.04
N ILE A 96 -2.04 -8.59 9.19
CA ILE A 96 -0.71 -8.03 9.41
C ILE A 96 -0.08 -8.82 10.54
N ARG A 97 1.09 -9.40 10.27
CA ARG A 97 1.89 -10.12 11.26
C ARG A 97 3.12 -9.30 11.60
N THR A 98 3.39 -9.15 12.89
CA THR A 98 4.72 -8.74 13.35
C THR A 98 5.64 -9.96 13.23
N ALA A 99 6.84 -9.75 12.69
CA ALA A 99 7.89 -10.77 12.69
C ALA A 99 8.34 -11.09 14.12
#